data_AF-A0AAP4UBF3-F1
#
_entry.id   AF-A0AAP4UBF3-F1
#
_cell.length_a   1.000
_cell.length_b   1.000
_cell.length_c   1.000
_cell.angle_alpha   90.00
_cell.angle_beta   90.00
_cell.angle_gamma   90.00
#
_symmetry.space_group_name_H-M   'P 1'
#
loop_
_entity.id
_entity.type
_entity.pdbx_description
1 polymer ?
#
loop_
_entity_poly.entity_id
_entity_poly.type
_entity_poly.pdbx_seq_one_letter_code
_entity_poly.pdbx_strand_id
1 'polypeptide(L)'
;MNNISTQTTFSTTGMTKKLSLAATFFIALVVSSSSFAYQFDVDAQGEQAIKEHRQLMVQHMASAEQEYSAELNQDFDKQMKTAESKFLDQKCEQRGLDFDTRSEVCDG
;
A
#
# COMPACT_ATOMS: atom_id res chain seq x y z
N MET A 1 1.96 7.73 38.91
CA MET A 1 2.89 6.71 38.38
C MET A 1 2.06 5.53 37.93
N ASN A 2 1.88 5.33 36.62
CA ASN A 2 1.41 4.07 36.06
C ASN A 2 2.23 3.81 34.80
N ASN A 3 3.00 2.72 34.88
CA ASN A 3 4.05 2.33 33.98
C ASN A 3 3.44 1.37 32.96
N ILE A 4 3.14 1.84 31.75
CA ILE A 4 2.68 0.97 30.67
C ILE A 4 3.94 0.32 30.08
N SER A 5 4.23 -0.87 30.59
CA SER A 5 5.28 -1.76 30.08
C SER A 5 4.78 -2.44 28.82
N THR A 6 5.05 -1.83 27.66
CA THR A 6 4.81 -2.48 26.37
C THR A 6 5.96 -3.44 26.11
N GLN A 7 5.85 -4.67 26.60
CA GLN A 7 6.75 -5.75 26.22
C GLN A 7 6.46 -6.17 24.77
N THR A 8 7.15 -5.55 23.83
CA THR A 8 7.30 -6.09 22.48
C THR A 8 8.30 -7.24 22.52
N THR A 9 7.79 -8.44 22.80
CA THR A 9 8.57 -9.68 22.63
C THR A 9 8.73 -9.98 21.14
N PHE A 10 9.72 -9.36 20.51
CA PHE A 10 10.28 -9.84 19.25
C PHE A 10 11.31 -10.93 19.55
N SER A 11 10.82 -12.16 19.71
CA SER A 11 11.66 -13.35 19.58
C SER A 11 11.95 -13.60 18.11
N THR A 12 13.10 -13.11 17.65
CA THR A 12 13.82 -13.69 16.51
C THR A 12 15.31 -13.60 16.81
N THR A 13 15.75 -14.63 17.54
CA THR A 13 16.96 -15.41 17.26
C THR A 13 17.96 -14.79 16.27
N GLY A 14 19.06 -14.30 16.83
CA GLY A 14 20.40 -14.65 16.37
C GLY A 14 20.72 -14.44 14.89
N MET A 15 20.79 -13.19 14.45
CA MET A 15 21.77 -12.64 13.49
C MET A 15 21.35 -11.20 13.20
N THR A 16 22.27 -10.31 12.80
CA THR A 16 22.01 -8.93 12.31
C THR A 16 22.06 -7.75 13.29
N LYS A 17 22.89 -7.79 14.34
CA LYS A 17 23.19 -6.58 15.18
C LYS A 17 23.80 -5.39 14.40
N LYS A 18 24.30 -5.58 13.17
CA LYS A 18 24.91 -4.51 12.36
C LYS A 18 23.95 -3.86 11.34
N LEU A 19 22.85 -4.51 10.98
CA LEU A 19 21.89 -3.99 9.98
C LEU A 19 20.75 -3.20 10.63
N SER A 20 20.43 -3.47 11.90
CA SER A 20 19.39 -2.77 12.64
C SER A 20 19.69 -1.27 12.85
N LEU A 21 20.96 -0.88 13.02
CA LEU A 21 21.35 0.50 13.28
C LEU A 21 21.18 1.40 12.04
N ALA A 22 21.39 0.85 10.84
CA ALA A 22 21.20 1.59 9.59
C ALA A 22 19.72 1.89 9.36
N ALA A 23 18.85 0.91 9.61
CA ALA A 23 17.41 1.07 9.46
C ALA A 23 16.83 2.17 10.38
N THR A 24 17.29 2.26 11.63
CA THR A 24 16.85 3.32 12.55
C THR A 24 17.37 4.70 12.18
N PHE A 25 18.57 4.81 11.58
CA PHE A 25 19.08 6.08 11.06
C PHE A 25 18.24 6.63 9.88
N PHE A 26 17.82 5.75 8.97
CA PHE A 26 16.96 6.14 7.85
C PHE A 26 15.57 6.60 8.32
N ILE A 27 14.98 5.92 9.29
CA ILE A 27 13.68 6.33 9.85
C ILE A 27 13.79 7.66 10.59
N ALA A 28 14.88 7.91 11.32
CA ALA A 28 15.11 9.18 12.02
C ALA A 28 15.26 10.37 11.04
N LEU A 29 15.94 10.17 9.90
CA LEU A 29 16.08 11.20 8.85
C LEU A 29 14.75 11.54 8.16
N VAL A 30 13.87 10.55 7.97
CA VAL A 30 12.55 10.78 7.38
C VAL A 30 11.66 11.60 8.33
N VAL A 31 11.74 11.35 9.64
CA VAL A 31 10.93 12.05 10.66
C VAL A 31 11.47 13.45 11.02
N SER A 32 12.78 13.70 10.86
CA SER A 32 13.39 15.01 11.16
C SER A 32 13.13 16.11 10.13
N SER A 33 12.31 15.88 9.09
CA SER A 33 11.96 16.89 8.08
C SER A 33 10.91 17.92 8.54
N SER A 34 10.53 17.90 9.82
CA SER A 34 9.57 18.84 10.41
C SER A 34 10.24 20.09 10.99
N SER A 35 10.76 20.99 10.15
CA SER A 35 10.87 22.43 10.50
C SER A 35 11.38 23.25 9.31
N PHE A 36 10.76 24.41 9.10
CA PHE A 36 10.99 25.42 8.05
C PHE A 36 10.24 25.21 6.73
N ALA A 37 8.90 25.36 6.78
CA ALA A 37 8.22 25.99 5.67
C ALA A 37 8.56 27.50 5.70
N TYR A 38 9.71 27.88 5.12
CA TYR A 38 9.94 29.27 4.74
C TYR A 38 8.82 29.63 3.76
N GLN A 39 7.94 30.56 4.12
CA GLN A 39 7.02 31.16 3.15
C GLN A 39 7.90 31.81 2.10
N PHE A 40 8.07 31.14 0.95
CA PHE A 40 8.66 31.75 -0.22
C PHE A 40 7.80 32.97 -0.55
N ASP A 41 8.40 34.16 -0.48
CA ASP A 41 7.78 35.35 -1.04
C ASP A 41 7.81 35.17 -2.56
N VAL A 42 6.71 34.64 -3.09
CA VAL A 42 6.60 34.30 -4.50
C VAL A 42 6.31 35.60 -5.23
N ASP A 43 7.27 36.08 -6.03
CA ASP A 43 7.05 37.23 -6.89
C ASP A 43 5.98 36.95 -7.96
N ALA A 44 5.57 37.98 -8.69
CA ALA A 44 4.53 37.85 -9.71
C ALA A 44 4.85 36.81 -10.80
N GLN A 45 6.13 36.53 -11.08
CA GLN A 45 6.55 35.50 -12.04
C GLN A 45 6.44 34.10 -11.43
N GLY A 46 6.81 33.95 -10.15
CA GLY A 46 6.62 32.70 -9.42
C GLY A 46 5.14 32.35 -9.24
N GLU A 47 4.27 33.33 -9.00
CA GLU A 47 2.83 33.08 -8.82
C GLU A 47 2.20 32.60 -10.15
N GLN A 48 2.65 33.18 -11.26
CA GLN A 48 2.25 32.75 -12.60
C GLN A 48 2.74 31.34 -12.92
N ALA A 49 4.00 31.02 -12.62
CA ALA A 49 4.54 29.68 -12.82
C ALA A 49 3.83 28.61 -11.96
N ILE A 50 3.46 28.94 -10.72
CA ILE A 50 2.66 28.07 -9.85
C ILE A 50 1.26 27.86 -10.42
N LYS A 51 0.62 28.90 -10.98
CA LYS A 51 -0.70 28.79 -11.61
C LYS A 51 -0.65 27.89 -12.85
N GLU A 52 0.32 28.09 -13.72
CA GLU A 52 0.50 27.26 -14.92
C GLU A 52 0.78 25.80 -14.55
N HIS A 53 1.66 25.57 -13.57
CA HIS A 53 1.95 24.23 -13.10
C HIS A 53 0.74 23.55 -12.44
N ARG A 54 -0.04 24.28 -11.64
CA ARG A 54 -1.30 23.77 -11.06
C ARG A 54 -2.30 23.41 -12.17
N GLN A 55 -2.39 24.21 -13.23
CA GLN A 55 -3.30 23.94 -14.34
C GLN A 55 -2.91 22.66 -15.10
N LEU A 56 -1.61 22.44 -15.34
CA LEU A 56 -1.09 21.17 -15.87
C LEU A 56 -1.41 19.99 -14.95
N MET A 57 -1.17 20.14 -13.64
CA MET A 57 -1.49 19.10 -12.66
C MET A 57 -2.97 18.74 -12.67
N VAL A 58 -3.86 19.73 -12.69
CA VAL A 58 -5.32 19.48 -12.75
C VAL A 58 -5.70 18.73 -14.02
N GLN A 59 -5.10 19.05 -15.17
CA GLN A 59 -5.37 18.33 -16.41
C GLN A 59 -4.92 16.86 -16.35
N HIS A 60 -3.80 16.57 -15.70
CA HIS A 60 -3.25 15.21 -15.64
C HIS A 60 -3.76 14.38 -14.45
N MET A 61 -4.21 15.02 -13.36
CA MET A 61 -4.68 14.32 -12.16
C MET A 61 -5.98 13.56 -12.43
N ALA A 62 -6.93 14.13 -13.17
CA ALA A 62 -8.19 13.45 -13.45
C ALA A 62 -7.99 12.14 -14.23
N SER A 63 -7.14 12.15 -15.26
CA SER A 63 -6.83 10.93 -16.01
C SER A 63 -6.02 9.93 -15.19
N ALA A 64 -5.03 10.42 -14.42
CA ALA A 64 -4.21 9.56 -13.57
C ALA A 64 -5.03 8.88 -12.45
N GLU A 65 -5.96 9.61 -11.82
CA GLU A 65 -6.87 9.05 -10.81
C GLU A 65 -7.79 8.00 -11.43
N GLN A 66 -8.31 8.25 -12.63
CA GLN A 66 -9.15 7.30 -13.34
C GLN A 66 -8.39 6.02 -13.71
N GLU A 67 -7.20 6.15 -14.29
CA GLU A 67 -6.35 5.00 -14.65
C GLU A 67 -5.94 4.20 -13.41
N TYR A 68 -5.50 4.89 -12.35
CA TYR A 68 -5.14 4.25 -11.09
C TYR A 68 -6.32 3.52 -10.45
N SER A 69 -7.50 4.13 -10.42
CA SER A 69 -8.70 3.47 -9.90
C SER A 69 -9.11 2.27 -10.74
N ALA A 70 -8.95 2.33 -12.07
CA ALA A 70 -9.26 1.22 -12.95
C ALA A 70 -8.30 0.04 -12.71
N GLU A 71 -7.00 0.31 -12.59
CA GLU A 71 -5.98 -0.69 -12.26
C GLU A 71 -6.26 -1.33 -10.89
N LEU A 72 -6.56 -0.52 -9.87
CA LEU A 72 -6.89 -1.01 -8.53
C LEU A 72 -8.12 -1.93 -8.53
N ASN A 73 -9.18 -1.55 -9.25
CA ASN A 73 -10.39 -2.37 -9.37
C ASN A 73 -10.10 -3.69 -10.08
N GLN A 74 -9.33 -3.66 -11.17
CA GLN A 74 -8.95 -4.86 -11.90
C GLN A 74 -8.14 -5.82 -11.03
N ASP A 75 -7.18 -5.31 -10.26
CA ASP A 75 -6.35 -6.11 -9.36
C ASP A 75 -7.15 -6.68 -8.20
N PHE A 76 -8.09 -5.90 -7.65
CA PHE A 76 -9.00 -6.37 -6.62
C PHE A 76 -9.88 -7.52 -7.13
N ASP A 77 -10.52 -7.35 -8.29
CA ASP A 77 -11.37 -8.38 -8.90
C ASP A 77 -10.59 -9.66 -9.19
N LYS A 78 -9.35 -9.53 -9.69
CA LYS A 78 -8.48 -10.67 -9.95
C LYS A 78 -8.12 -11.42 -8.67
N GLN A 79 -7.80 -10.69 -7.60
CA GLN A 79 -7.50 -11.30 -6.30
C GLN A 79 -8.72 -11.98 -5.70
N MET A 80 -9.90 -11.37 -5.79
CA MET A 80 -11.15 -11.94 -5.32
C MET A 80 -11.49 -13.25 -6.04
N LYS A 81 -11.45 -13.26 -7.38
CA LYS A 81 -11.69 -14.50 -8.16
C LYS A 81 -10.69 -15.60 -7.82
N THR A 82 -9.43 -15.24 -7.62
CA THR A 82 -8.39 -16.21 -7.24
C THR A 82 -8.65 -16.77 -5.83
N ALA A 83 -9.07 -15.93 -4.89
CA ALA A 83 -9.38 -16.34 -3.53
C ALA A 83 -10.63 -17.24 -3.49
N GLU A 84 -11.66 -16.89 -4.26
CA GLU A 84 -12.89 -17.68 -4.40
C GLU A 84 -12.62 -19.06 -4.99
N SER A 85 -11.91 -19.14 -6.11
CA SER A 85 -11.53 -20.42 -6.72
C SER A 85 -10.76 -21.30 -5.73
N LYS A 86 -9.75 -20.75 -5.04
CA LYS A 86 -9.00 -21.51 -4.02
C LYS A 86 -9.88 -21.97 -2.86
N PHE A 87 -10.82 -21.14 -2.43
CA PHE A 87 -11.75 -21.50 -1.37
C PHE A 87 -12.65 -22.66 -1.80
N LEU A 88 -13.20 -22.60 -3.01
CA LEU A 88 -14.09 -23.63 -3.55
C LEU A 88 -13.34 -24.95 -3.77
N ASP A 89 -12.16 -24.90 -4.40
CA ASP A 89 -11.29 -26.06 -4.58
C ASP A 89 -11.04 -26.78 -3.24
N GLN A 90 -10.61 -26.03 -2.22
CA GLN A 90 -10.35 -26.58 -0.88
C GLN A 90 -11.61 -27.16 -0.22
N LYS A 91 -12.79 -26.57 -0.47
CA LYS A 91 -14.05 -27.03 0.14
C LYS A 91 -14.62 -28.25 -0.55
N CYS A 92 -14.41 -28.39 -1.86
CA CYS A 92 -14.77 -29.61 -2.59
C CYS A 92 -13.80 -30.74 -2.19
N GLU A 93 -12.50 -30.47 -2.14
CA GLU A 93 -11.47 -31.47 -1.78
C GLU A 93 -11.69 -32.04 -0.38
N GLN A 94 -12.09 -31.19 0.59
CA GLN A 94 -12.46 -31.62 1.95
C GLN A 94 -13.62 -32.65 1.99
N ARG A 95 -14.38 -32.76 0.91
CA ARG A 95 -15.51 -33.70 0.75
C ARG A 95 -15.20 -34.83 -0.22
N GLY A 96 -13.97 -34.92 -0.73
CA GLY A 96 -13.57 -35.90 -1.75
C GLY A 96 -14.16 -35.64 -3.13
N LEU A 97 -14.53 -34.39 -3.41
CA LEU A 97 -15.03 -33.93 -4.70
C LEU A 97 -14.03 -32.94 -5.30
N ASP A 98 -14.07 -32.74 -6.60
CA ASP A 98 -13.34 -31.70 -7.31
C ASP A 98 -14.27 -30.52 -7.63
N PHE A 99 -13.72 -29.31 -7.73
CA PHE A 99 -14.52 -28.15 -8.12
C PHE A 99 -14.58 -28.05 -9.66
N ASP A 100 -15.77 -28.14 -10.25
CA ASP A 100 -15.96 -27.88 -11.67
C ASP A 100 -16.21 -26.39 -11.91
N THR A 101 -15.18 -25.71 -12.39
CA THR A 101 -15.22 -24.30 -12.78
C THR A 101 -16.28 -23.96 -13.85
N ARG A 102 -16.83 -24.93 -14.59
CA ARG A 102 -17.87 -24.68 -15.60
C ARG A 102 -19.27 -24.66 -15.01
N SER A 103 -19.56 -25.55 -14.08
CA SER A 103 -20.87 -25.66 -13.43
C SER A 103 -20.92 -24.94 -12.07
N GLU A 104 -19.78 -24.43 -11.59
CA GLU A 104 -19.61 -23.77 -10.29
C GLU A 104 -20.08 -24.63 -9.11
N VAL A 105 -19.98 -25.96 -9.25
CA VAL A 105 -20.33 -26.92 -8.21
C VAL A 105 -19.17 -27.90 -7.96
N CYS A 106 -19.21 -28.56 -6.80
CA CYS A 106 -18.35 -29.70 -6.55
C CYS A 106 -18.91 -30.94 -7.25
N ASP A 107 -18.13 -31.61 -8.08
CA ASP A 107 -18.46 -32.90 -8.71
C ASP A 107 -17.34 -33.92 -8.51
N GLY A 108 -17.64 -35.22 -8.65
CA GLY A 108 -16.70 -36.31 -8.32
C GLY A 108 -17.39 -37.67 -8.19
#